data_AF-A0A7S2QXE4-F1
#
_entry.id   AF-A0A7S2QXE4-F1
#
_cell.length_a   1.000
_cell.length_b   1.000
_cell.length_c   1.000
_cell.angle_alpha   90.00
_cell.angle_beta   90.00
_cell.angle_gamma   90.00
#
_symmetry.space_group_name_H-M   'P 1'
#
loop_
_entity.id
_entity.type
_entity.pdbx_description
1 polymer ?
#
loop_
_entity_poly.entity_id
_entity_poly.type
_entity_poly.pdbx_seq_one_letter_code
_entity_poly.pdbx_strand_id
1 'polypeptide(L)'
;LVDEAEAEPIRAACCFAATALGNRSAANKTEDGAVLVLCSPNAVMAWVETLGLFGLTDSDIAFARGSKAAEDAFARALVGSCSVVVLTHDTFKKVLDTALTVPWLMVIYDEVH
;
A
#
# COMPACT_ATOMS: atom_id res chain seq x y z
N LEU A 1 15.83 8.48 -18.83
CA LEU A 1 16.62 7.77 -17.80
C LEU A 1 16.08 8.29 -16.49
N VAL A 2 15.13 7.57 -15.89
CA VAL A 2 14.69 7.86 -14.53
C VAL A 2 15.90 7.58 -13.65
N ASP A 3 16.29 8.53 -12.82
CA ASP A 3 17.49 8.42 -12.00
C ASP A 3 17.30 7.23 -11.04
N GLU A 4 18.08 6.17 -11.25
CA GLU A 4 17.94 4.93 -10.44
C GLU A 4 18.17 5.22 -8.95
N ALA A 5 18.89 6.30 -8.63
CA ALA A 5 19.11 6.78 -7.27
C ALA A 5 17.85 7.33 -6.59
N GLU A 6 16.90 7.91 -7.35
CA GLU A 6 15.62 8.40 -6.80
C GLU A 6 14.63 7.25 -6.54
N ALA A 7 14.76 6.13 -7.27
CA ALA A 7 13.89 4.97 -7.14
C ALA A 7 14.33 3.99 -6.03
N GLU A 8 15.58 4.05 -5.57
CA GLU A 8 16.13 3.15 -4.54
C GLU A 8 15.39 3.23 -3.17
N PRO A 9 15.07 4.42 -2.63
CA PRO A 9 14.34 4.53 -1.36
C PRO A 9 12.93 3.93 -1.42
N ILE A 10 12.24 4.13 -2.55
CA ILE A 10 10.91 3.54 -2.82
C ILE A 10 11.01 2.02 -2.87
N ARG A 11 12.02 1.47 -3.56
CA ARG A 11 12.27 0.03 -3.63
C ARG A 11 12.61 -0.58 -2.26
N ALA A 12 13.40 0.12 -1.44
CA ALA A 12 13.74 -0.33 -0.10
C ALA A 12 12.51 -0.35 0.84
N ALA A 13 11.68 0.70 0.80
CA ALA A 13 10.43 0.76 1.55
C ALA A 13 9.43 -0.33 1.10
N CYS A 14 9.29 -0.54 -0.22
CA CYS A 14 8.54 -1.67 -0.80
C CYS A 14 9.03 -3.02 -0.26
N CYS A 15 10.35 -3.25 -0.31
CA CYS A 15 10.96 -4.51 0.08
C CYS A 15 10.78 -4.80 1.58
N PHE A 16 10.94 -3.77 2.42
CA PHE A 16 10.69 -3.88 3.86
C PHE A 16 9.21 -4.15 4.16
N ALA A 17 8.30 -3.40 3.56
CA ALA A 17 6.86 -3.60 3.70
C ALA A 17 6.45 -5.01 3.27
N ALA A 18 6.88 -5.45 2.08
CA ALA A 18 6.60 -6.78 1.56
C ALA A 18 7.13 -7.89 2.46
N THR A 19 8.35 -7.74 3.00
CA THR A 19 8.96 -8.73 3.90
C THR A 19 8.27 -8.76 5.27
N ALA A 20 7.95 -7.60 5.84
CA ALA A 20 7.25 -7.50 7.13
C ALA A 20 5.85 -8.11 7.04
N LEU A 21 5.17 -7.91 5.91
CA LEU A 21 3.83 -8.43 5.65
C LEU A 21 3.83 -9.91 5.26
N GLY A 22 4.82 -10.38 4.50
CA GLY A 22 4.96 -11.78 4.09
C GLY A 22 5.29 -12.74 5.24
N ASN A 23 5.88 -12.22 6.32
CA ASN A 23 6.16 -12.98 7.54
C ASN A 23 4.99 -13.02 8.54
N ARG A 24 3.85 -12.43 8.21
CA ARG A 24 2.65 -12.48 9.07
C ARG A 24 2.18 -13.92 9.21
N SER A 25 2.05 -14.38 10.44
CA SER A 25 1.45 -15.68 10.74
C SER A 25 0.02 -15.69 10.22
N ALA A 26 -0.39 -16.78 9.55
CA ALA A 26 -1.78 -16.95 9.10
C ALA A 26 -2.81 -16.85 10.23
N ALA A 27 -2.38 -17.01 11.50
CA ALA A 27 -3.24 -16.92 12.67
C ALA A 27 -3.61 -15.49 13.09
N ASN A 28 -2.80 -14.46 12.79
CA ASN A 28 -2.94 -13.09 13.34
C ASN A 28 -3.01 -11.97 12.29
N LYS A 29 -3.47 -12.28 11.07
CA LYS A 29 -3.58 -11.32 9.95
C LYS A 29 -4.45 -10.08 10.22
N THR A 30 -5.27 -10.06 11.27
CA THR A 30 -6.07 -8.89 11.67
C THR A 30 -5.36 -7.99 12.68
N GLU A 31 -4.38 -8.50 13.42
CA GLU A 31 -3.65 -7.73 14.46
C GLU A 31 -2.41 -7.03 13.89
N ASP A 32 -1.76 -7.64 12.90
CA ASP A 32 -0.47 -7.20 12.37
C ASP A 32 -0.55 -5.97 11.41
N GLY A 33 -1.72 -5.33 11.28
CA GLY A 33 -1.96 -4.11 10.48
C GLY A 33 -1.83 -4.22 8.96
N ALA A 34 -1.81 -3.11 8.23
CA ALA A 34 -1.54 -3.08 6.78
C ALA A 34 -0.60 -1.91 6.43
N VAL A 35 0.00 -1.93 5.24
CA VAL A 35 0.79 -0.79 4.75
C VAL A 35 -0.06 0.08 3.84
N LEU A 36 -0.05 1.39 4.07
CA LEU A 36 -0.68 2.37 3.22
C LEU A 36 0.38 3.07 2.37
N VAL A 37 0.20 3.10 1.06
CA VAL A 37 1.02 3.86 0.12
C VAL A 37 0.18 4.98 -0.47
N LEU A 38 0.65 6.21 -0.28
CA LEU A 38 0.09 7.43 -0.84
C LEU A 38 1.07 7.95 -1.90
N CYS A 39 0.61 8.06 -3.14
CA CYS A 39 1.47 8.44 -4.26
C CYS A 39 0.75 9.35 -5.27
N SER A 40 1.49 9.81 -6.29
CA SER A 40 0.89 10.51 -7.42
C SER A 40 0.05 9.56 -8.30
N PRO A 41 -0.94 10.05 -9.07
CA PRO A 41 -1.75 9.21 -9.96
C PRO A 41 -0.94 8.36 -10.95
N ASN A 42 0.19 8.89 -11.42
CA ASN A 42 1.05 8.22 -12.38
C ASN A 42 1.92 7.13 -11.74
N ALA A 43 2.12 7.18 -10.42
CA ALA A 43 2.97 6.25 -9.68
C ALA A 43 2.24 4.99 -9.19
N VAL A 44 0.90 4.97 -9.18
CA VAL A 44 0.11 3.85 -8.64
C VAL A 44 0.53 2.51 -9.26
N MET A 45 0.63 2.42 -10.59
CA MET A 45 1.01 1.17 -11.26
C MET A 45 2.47 0.81 -11.03
N ALA A 46 3.37 1.79 -10.97
CA ALA A 46 4.77 1.56 -10.66
C ALA A 46 4.95 0.96 -9.26
N TRP A 47 4.18 1.43 -8.27
CA TRP A 47 4.12 0.84 -6.94
C TRP A 47 3.59 -0.59 -6.96
N VAL A 48 2.47 -0.85 -7.64
CA VAL A 48 1.90 -2.21 -7.74
C VAL A 48 2.89 -3.19 -8.38
N GLU A 49 3.51 -2.81 -9.50
CA GLU A 49 4.51 -3.61 -10.20
C GLU A 49 5.74 -3.87 -9.32
N THR A 50 6.24 -2.82 -8.65
CA THR A 50 7.42 -2.94 -7.77
C THR A 50 7.13 -3.87 -6.59
N LEU A 51 5.97 -3.75 -5.95
CA LEU A 51 5.55 -4.64 -4.86
C LEU A 51 5.45 -6.10 -5.34
N GLY A 52 4.97 -6.32 -6.56
CA GLY A 52 4.95 -7.63 -7.20
C GLY A 52 6.35 -8.22 -7.42
N LEU A 53 7.33 -7.40 -7.84
CA LEU A 53 8.72 -7.82 -7.98
C LEU A 53 9.34 -8.28 -6.64
N PHE A 54 8.84 -7.75 -5.51
CA PHE A 54 9.27 -8.14 -4.16
C PHE A 54 8.41 -9.24 -3.53
N GLY A 55 7.62 -9.97 -4.33
CA GLY A 55 6.98 -11.22 -3.94
C GLY A 55 5.57 -11.09 -3.36
N LEU A 56 4.98 -9.89 -3.38
CA LEU A 56 3.55 -9.74 -3.08
C LEU A 56 2.71 -10.18 -4.28
N THR A 57 1.61 -10.88 -4.00
CA THR A 57 0.68 -11.31 -5.05
C THR A 57 -0.40 -10.24 -5.30
N ASP A 58 -1.14 -10.36 -6.40
CA ASP A 58 -2.31 -9.51 -6.67
C ASP A 58 -3.36 -9.56 -5.55
N SER A 59 -3.40 -10.65 -4.77
CA SER A 59 -4.29 -10.76 -3.61
C SER A 59 -3.79 -9.97 -2.40
N ASP A 60 -2.48 -9.75 -2.28
CA ASP A 60 -1.87 -9.00 -1.19
C ASP A 60 -1.93 -7.48 -1.42
N ILE A 61 -2.07 -7.06 -2.68
CA ILE A 61 -2.06 -5.65 -3.08
C ILE A 61 -3.48 -5.22 -3.42
N ALA A 62 -4.02 -4.25 -2.70
CA ALA A 62 -5.23 -3.53 -3.09
C ALA A 62 -4.83 -2.15 -3.60
N PHE A 63 -5.23 -1.79 -4.82
CA PHE A 63 -5.07 -0.43 -5.30
C PHE A 63 -6.43 0.18 -5.65
N ALA A 64 -6.57 1.47 -5.39
CA ALA A 64 -7.85 2.15 -5.52
C ALA A 64 -7.75 3.42 -6.38
N ARG A 65 -8.70 3.57 -7.29
CA ARG A 65 -8.92 4.80 -8.05
C ARG A 65 -10.29 5.37 -7.67
N GLY A 66 -10.30 6.35 -6.78
CA GLY A 66 -11.52 6.98 -6.26
C GLY A 66 -12.03 6.38 -4.95
N SER A 67 -12.95 7.11 -4.31
CA SER A 67 -13.33 6.88 -2.90
C SER A 67 -13.89 5.50 -2.61
N LYS A 68 -14.85 5.02 -3.42
CA LYS A 68 -15.50 3.72 -3.19
C LYS A 68 -14.50 2.56 -3.24
N ALA A 69 -13.62 2.55 -4.25
CA ALA A 69 -12.58 1.52 -4.37
C ALA A 69 -11.57 1.58 -3.21
N ALA A 70 -11.33 2.78 -2.64
CA ALA A 70 -10.45 2.93 -1.49
C ALA A 70 -11.09 2.39 -0.22
N GLU A 71 -12.39 2.65 -0.01
CA GLU A 71 -13.15 2.07 1.10
C GLU A 71 -13.18 0.53 1.02
N ASP A 72 -13.40 -0.03 -0.17
CA ASP A 72 -13.32 -1.49 -0.39
C ASP A 72 -11.92 -2.04 -0.08
N ALA A 73 -10.86 -1.31 -0.47
CA ALA A 73 -9.47 -1.68 -0.14
C ALA A 73 -9.18 -1.61 1.37
N PHE A 74 -9.76 -0.63 2.07
CA PHE A 74 -9.63 -0.51 3.53
C PHE A 74 -10.37 -1.63 4.26
N ALA A 75 -11.56 -2.00 3.80
CA ALA A 75 -12.28 -3.16 4.32
C ALA A 75 -11.46 -4.45 4.15
N ARG A 76 -10.79 -4.60 3.00
CA ARG A 76 -9.88 -5.73 2.76
C ARG A 76 -8.68 -5.73 3.71
N ALA A 77 -8.08 -4.57 3.98
CA ALA A 77 -6.96 -4.42 4.91
C ALA A 77 -7.37 -4.73 6.36
N LEU A 78 -8.54 -4.24 6.79
CA LEU A 78 -9.09 -4.46 8.13
C LEU A 78 -9.25 -5.94 8.47
N VAL A 79 -9.69 -6.75 7.50
CA VAL A 79 -9.89 -8.20 7.69
C VAL A 79 -8.64 -9.02 7.35
N GLY A 80 -7.51 -8.38 7.05
CA GLY A 80 -6.25 -9.05 6.71
C GLY A 80 -6.27 -9.79 5.36
N SER A 81 -7.18 -9.42 4.45
CA SER A 81 -7.30 -10.00 3.10
C SER A 81 -6.44 -9.29 2.04
N CYS A 82 -5.84 -8.16 2.40
CA CYS A 82 -4.70 -7.59 1.70
C CYS A 82 -3.70 -7.05 2.72
N SER A 83 -2.48 -6.88 2.25
CA SER A 83 -1.32 -6.51 3.07
C SER A 83 -0.87 -5.07 2.77
N VAL A 84 -1.07 -4.60 1.54
CA VAL A 84 -0.75 -3.24 1.10
C VAL A 84 -1.96 -2.61 0.42
N VAL A 85 -2.20 -1.34 0.73
CA VAL A 85 -3.16 -0.50 0.02
C VAL A 85 -2.42 0.65 -0.68
N VAL A 86 -2.57 0.76 -2.00
CA VAL A 86 -1.96 1.81 -2.82
C VAL A 86 -3.03 2.74 -3.35
N LEU A 87 -2.96 4.04 -3.04
CA LEU A 87 -3.87 5.04 -3.59
C LEU A 87 -3.22 6.41 -3.77
N THR A 88 -3.95 7.30 -4.44
CA THR A 88 -3.48 8.67 -4.67
C THR A 88 -3.74 9.57 -3.48
N HIS A 89 -2.91 10.61 -3.31
CA HIS A 89 -3.14 11.67 -2.32
C HIS A 89 -4.57 12.24 -2.37
N ASP A 90 -5.08 12.49 -3.56
CA ASP A 90 -6.43 13.06 -3.76
C ASP A 90 -7.54 12.09 -3.39
N THR A 91 -7.31 10.79 -3.60
CA THR A 91 -8.28 9.77 -3.16
C THR A 91 -8.28 9.71 -1.64
N PHE A 92 -7.11 9.70 -1.01
CA PHE A 92 -6.95 9.60 0.45
C PHE A 92 -7.69 10.71 1.18
N LYS A 93 -7.52 11.97 0.73
CA LYS A 93 -8.21 13.13 1.32
C LYS A 93 -9.73 12.97 1.36
N LYS A 94 -10.32 12.24 0.42
CA LYS A 94 -11.78 12.03 0.33
C LYS A 94 -12.28 10.91 1.25
N VAL A 95 -11.39 10.05 1.74
CA VAL A 95 -11.73 8.87 2.55
C VAL A 95 -10.94 8.82 3.86
N LEU A 96 -10.41 9.97 4.31
CA LEU A 96 -9.53 10.07 5.47
C LEU A 96 -10.17 9.47 6.72
N ASP A 97 -11.43 9.78 6.99
CA ASP A 97 -12.15 9.29 8.16
C ASP A 97 -12.21 7.75 8.18
N THR A 98 -12.50 7.14 7.03
CA THR A 98 -12.48 5.68 6.88
C THR A 98 -11.06 5.13 7.03
N ALA A 99 -10.07 5.80 6.45
CA ALA A 99 -8.68 5.37 6.53
C ALA A 99 -8.16 5.33 7.97
N LEU A 100 -8.61 6.25 8.84
CA LEU A 100 -8.24 6.28 10.26
C LEU A 100 -8.78 5.08 11.05
N THR A 101 -9.75 4.34 10.52
CA THR A 101 -10.28 3.13 11.17
C THR A 101 -9.39 1.91 10.96
N VAL A 102 -8.48 1.95 9.99
CA VAL A 102 -7.58 0.84 9.65
C VAL A 102 -6.31 0.91 10.51
N PRO A 103 -5.89 -0.19 11.17
CA PRO A 103 -4.64 -0.22 11.92
C PRO A 103 -3.44 -0.30 10.94
N TRP A 104 -2.98 0.85 10.45
CA TRP A 104 -1.82 0.90 9.56
C TRP A 104 -0.54 0.58 10.33
N LEU A 105 0.23 -0.40 9.83
CA LEU A 105 1.57 -0.71 10.31
C LEU A 105 2.57 0.38 9.89
N MET A 106 2.39 0.91 8.69
CA MET A 106 3.23 1.95 8.10
C MET A 106 2.43 2.74 7.07
N VAL A 107 2.73 4.03 6.97
CA VAL A 107 2.27 4.89 5.87
C VAL A 107 3.49 5.36 5.10
N ILE A 108 3.51 5.08 3.81
CA ILE A 108 4.51 5.56 2.86
C ILE A 108 3.87 6.70 2.09
N TYR A 109 4.57 7.83 2.04
CA TYR A 109 4.13 9.04 1.36
C TYR A 109 5.17 9.40 0.30
N ASP A 110 4.77 9.29 -0.96
CA ASP A 110 5.61 9.43 -2.15
C ASP A 110 5.26 10.72 -2.90
N GLU A 111 5.96 11.81 -2.55
CA GLU A 111 5.93 13.05 -3.30
C GLU A 111 6.96 12.99 -4.44
N VAL A 112 6.51 12.54 -5.60
CA VAL A 112 7.28 12.73 -6.84
C VAL A 112 7.23 14.23 -7.18
N HIS A 113 8.38 14.90 -7.09
CA HIS A 113 8.60 16.27 -7.56
C HIS A 113 9.10 16.31 -9.00
#